data_AF-A0A0S9D4V6-F1
#
_entry.id   AF-A0A0S9D4V6-F1
#
_cell.length_a   1.000
_cell.length_b   1.000
_cell.length_c   1.000
_cell.angle_alpha   90.00
_cell.angle_beta   90.00
_cell.angle_gamma   90.00
#
_symmetry.space_group_name_H-M   'P 1'
#
loop_
_entity.id
_entity.type
_entity.pdbx_description
1 polymer ?
#
loop_
_entity_poly.entity_id
_entity_poly.type
_entity_poly.pdbx_seq_one_letter_code
_entity_poly.pdbx_strand_id
1 'polypeptide(L)'
;MTDLQCAAVVVLLGIGAPLPAWLGRLKIAETVDAPAQADVCALVDDAADRFRGETLVLAAPAPALVAALRAHGISGAPPVIVGVDSEGWTVRSP
;
A
#
# COMPACT_ATOMS: atom_id res chain seq x y z
N MET A 1 -0.59 -2.33 28.32
CA MET A 1 0.10 -1.29 27.54
C MET A 1 -0.12 -1.63 26.09
N THR A 2 -1.16 -1.07 25.48
CA THR A 2 -1.43 -1.24 24.06
C THR A 2 -0.49 -0.28 23.35
N ASP A 3 0.63 -0.79 22.87
CA ASP A 3 1.54 -0.01 22.05
C ASP A 3 0.74 0.47 20.83
N LEU A 4 0.68 1.79 20.66
CA LEU A 4 -0.03 2.50 19.61
C LEU A 4 0.69 2.28 18.28
N GLN A 5 0.71 1.05 17.80
CA GLN A 5 1.16 0.75 16.45
C GLN A 5 0.04 1.15 15.50
N CYS A 6 -0.02 2.46 15.22
CA CYS A 6 -0.89 3.01 14.19
C CYS A 6 -0.38 2.51 12.84
N ALA A 7 -0.90 1.36 12.41
CA ALA A 7 -0.62 0.80 11.08
C ALA A 7 -0.87 1.88 10.02
N ALA A 8 0.08 2.05 9.11
CA ALA A 8 -0.14 2.86 7.94
C ALA A 8 -1.06 2.11 6.98
N VAL A 9 -1.88 2.84 6.23
CA VAL A 9 -2.74 2.27 5.20
C VAL A 9 -2.15 2.61 3.84
N VAL A 10 -1.81 1.59 3.06
CA VAL A 10 -1.25 1.76 1.72
C VAL A 10 -2.20 1.20 0.68
N VAL A 11 -2.63 2.05 -0.24
CA VAL A 11 -3.40 1.65 -1.40
C VAL A 11 -2.43 1.38 -2.53
N LEU A 12 -2.27 0.11 -2.89
CA LEU A 12 -1.44 -0.34 -4.00
C LEU A 12 -2.23 -0.23 -5.29
N LEU A 13 -1.79 0.62 -6.22
CA LEU A 13 -2.47 0.91 -7.47
C LEU A 13 -1.56 0.63 -8.67
N GLY A 14 -2.09 -0.07 -9.68
CA GLY A 14 -1.35 -0.25 -10.93
C GLY A 14 -1.16 1.08 -11.66
N ILE A 15 0.05 1.37 -12.13
CA ILE A 15 0.29 2.53 -13.01
C ILE A 15 -0.63 2.45 -14.24
N GLY A 16 -1.33 3.56 -14.52
CA GLY A 16 -2.30 3.65 -15.62
C GLY A 16 -3.62 2.92 -15.38
N ALA A 17 -3.82 2.30 -14.21
CA ALA A 17 -5.10 1.73 -13.84
C ALA A 17 -6.13 2.83 -13.52
N PRO A 18 -7.42 2.63 -13.84
CA PRO A 18 -8.46 3.57 -13.45
C PRO A 18 -8.54 3.67 -11.93
N LEU A 19 -8.64 4.90 -11.42
CA LEU A 19 -8.81 5.15 -10.00
C LEU A 19 -10.20 4.64 -9.56
N PRO A 20 -10.27 3.73 -8.58
CA PRO A 20 -11.56 3.24 -8.12
C PRO A 20 -12.36 4.33 -7.41
N ALA A 21 -13.68 4.35 -7.60
CA ALA A 21 -14.55 5.41 -7.05
C ALA A 21 -14.54 5.50 -5.51
N TRP A 22 -14.25 4.39 -4.82
CA TRP A 22 -14.12 4.38 -3.37
C TRP A 22 -12.85 5.10 -2.89
N LEU A 23 -11.81 5.23 -3.72
CA LEU A 23 -10.57 5.90 -3.36
C LEU A 23 -10.81 7.38 -3.01
N GLY A 24 -11.73 8.04 -3.73
CA GLY A 24 -12.13 9.42 -3.44
C GLY A 24 -12.88 9.61 -2.12
N ARG A 25 -13.22 8.52 -1.42
CA ARG A 25 -13.82 8.55 -0.08
C ARG A 25 -12.77 8.47 1.03
N LEU A 26 -11.54 8.10 0.70
CA LEU A 26 -10.43 7.99 1.65
C LEU A 26 -9.70 9.33 1.77
N LYS A 27 -9.22 9.64 2.97
CA LYS A 27 -8.34 10.78 3.19
C LYS A 27 -6.91 10.38 2.82
N ILE A 28 -6.52 10.64 1.58
CA ILE A 28 -5.18 10.36 1.07
C ILE A 28 -4.23 11.48 1.51
N ALA A 29 -3.19 11.12 2.27
CA ALA A 29 -2.14 12.02 2.71
C ALA A 29 -1.15 12.31 1.57
N GLU A 30 -0.74 11.27 0.84
CA GLU A 30 0.22 11.39 -0.27
C GLU A 30 -0.02 10.31 -1.33
N THR A 31 0.37 10.61 -2.58
CA THR A 31 0.43 9.64 -3.67
C THR A 31 1.87 9.57 -4.17
N VAL A 32 2.43 8.36 -4.18
CA VAL A 32 3.82 8.09 -4.54
C VAL A 32 3.85 7.21 -5.78
N ASP A 33 4.51 7.70 -6.83
CA ASP A 33 4.79 6.92 -8.03
C ASP A 33 6.12 6.16 -7.85
N ALA A 34 6.05 4.84 -7.84
CA ALA A 34 7.23 4.00 -7.78
C ALA A 34 8.00 4.05 -9.10
N PRO A 35 9.33 4.25 -9.07
CA PRO A 35 10.15 4.11 -10.26
C PRO A 35 10.04 2.69 -10.85
N ALA A 36 10.28 2.57 -12.16
CA ALA A 36 10.04 1.33 -12.91
C ALA A 36 10.80 0.08 -12.40
N GLN A 37 11.91 0.27 -11.67
CA GLN A 37 12.74 -0.80 -11.10
C GLN A 37 12.82 -0.72 -9.58
N ALA A 38 11.90 -0.02 -8.93
CA ALA A 38 11.92 0.13 -7.48
C ALA A 38 11.51 -1.17 -6.78
N ASP A 39 12.13 -1.42 -5.63
CA ASP A 39 11.65 -2.43 -4.70
C ASP A 39 10.37 -1.92 -4.03
N VAL A 40 9.24 -2.49 -4.45
CA VAL A 40 7.91 -2.13 -3.94
C VAL A 40 7.80 -2.45 -2.44
N CYS A 41 8.42 -3.54 -1.97
CA CYS A 41 8.36 -3.88 -0.55
C CYS A 41 9.04 -2.80 0.28
N ALA A 42 10.28 -2.45 -0.08
CA ALA A 42 11.03 -1.40 0.60
C ALA A 42 10.30 -0.04 0.56
N LEU A 43 9.73 0.34 -0.59
CA LEU A 43 8.96 1.59 -0.69
C LEU A 43 7.72 1.61 0.20
N VAL A 44 7.00 0.49 0.29
CA VAL A 44 5.80 0.40 1.12
C VAL A 44 6.17 0.42 2.60
N ASP A 45 7.25 -0.24 3.01
CA ASP A 45 7.74 -0.23 4.39
C ASP A 45 8.26 1.17 4.80
N ASP A 46 9.07 1.81 3.94
CA ASP A 46 9.54 3.19 4.14
C ASP A 46 8.35 4.18 4.24
N ALA A 47 7.35 4.02 3.38
CA ALA A 47 6.15 4.84 3.42
C ALA A 47 5.33 4.57 4.67
N ALA A 48 5.22 3.31 5.11
CA ALA A 48 4.49 2.95 6.32
C ALA A 48 5.11 3.58 7.56
N ASP A 49 6.44 3.64 7.63
CA ASP A 49 7.14 4.31 8.71
C ASP A 49 6.93 5.82 8.72
N ARG A 50 6.85 6.45 7.54
CA ARG A 50 6.64 7.89 7.41
C ARG A 50 5.19 8.32 7.64
N PHE A 51 4.22 7.49 7.24
CA PHE A 51 2.78 7.81 7.22
C PHE A 51 1.97 6.97 8.22
N ARG A 52 2.54 6.73 9.41
CA ARG A 52 1.88 5.95 10.48
C ARG A 52 0.51 6.53 10.84
N GLY A 53 -0.52 5.69 10.74
CA GLY A 53 -1.92 6.09 10.98
C GLY A 53 -2.56 6.91 9.86
N GLU A 54 -1.87 7.14 8.75
CA GLU A 54 -2.37 7.84 7.57
C GLU A 54 -2.61 6.86 6.40
N THR A 55 -3.29 7.35 5.36
CA THR A 55 -3.51 6.59 4.12
C THR A 55 -2.70 7.19 2.98
N LEU A 56 -1.90 6.36 2.31
CA LEU A 56 -1.15 6.76 1.12
C LEU A 56 -1.50 5.88 -0.08
N VAL A 57 -1.31 6.41 -1.28
CA VAL A 57 -1.43 5.65 -2.53
C VAL A 57 -0.03 5.40 -3.08
N LEU A 58 0.29 4.15 -3.37
CA LEU A 58 1.52 3.78 -4.06
C LEU A 58 1.18 3.24 -5.44
N ALA A 59 1.55 4.00 -6.46
CA ALA A 59 1.35 3.63 -7.85
C ALA A 59 2.61 2.92 -8.37
N ALA A 60 2.51 1.66 -8.75
CA ALA A 60 3.63 0.89 -9.27
C ALA A 60 3.19 -0.03 -10.41
N PRO A 61 4.14 -0.59 -11.21
CA PRO A 61 3.79 -1.58 -12.21
C PRO A 61 3.02 -2.75 -11.58
N ALA A 62 1.86 -3.10 -12.14
CA ALA A 62 1.04 -4.21 -11.65
C ALA A 62 1.80 -5.53 -11.39
N PRO A 63 2.74 -5.99 -12.24
CA PRO A 63 3.50 -7.21 -11.93
C PRO A 63 4.38 -7.07 -10.68
N ALA A 64 4.94 -5.89 -10.42
CA ALA A 64 5.74 -5.62 -9.23
C ALA A 64 4.87 -5.63 -7.96
N LEU A 65 3.67 -5.02 -8.03
CA LEU A 65 2.69 -5.07 -6.94
C LEU A 65 2.24 -6.49 -6.62
N VAL A 66 1.95 -7.30 -7.64
CA VAL A 66 1.55 -8.71 -7.44
C VAL A 66 2.70 -9.52 -6.84
N ALA A 67 3.94 -9.27 -7.27
CA ALA A 67 5.12 -9.93 -6.70
C ALA A 67 5.29 -9.57 -5.21
N ALA A 68 5.16 -8.28 -4.86
CA ALA A 68 5.22 -7.81 -3.47
C ALA A 68 4.10 -8.44 -2.62
N LEU A 69 2.85 -8.40 -3.08
CA LEU A 69 1.73 -9.03 -2.38
C LEU A 69 1.99 -10.53 -2.09
N ARG A 70 2.47 -11.28 -3.09
CA ARG A 70 2.81 -12.70 -2.88
C ARG A 70 3.95 -12.92 -1.89
N ALA A 71 4.96 -12.05 -1.88
CA ALA A 71 6.06 -12.14 -0.91
C ALA A 71 5.55 -12.04 0.54
N HIS A 72 4.46 -11.31 0.76
CA HIS A 72 3.76 -11.20 2.04
C HIS A 72 2.59 -12.18 2.20
N GLY A 73 2.49 -13.22 1.35
CA GLY A 73 1.43 -14.24 1.45
C GLY A 73 0.03 -13.75 1.06
N ILE A 74 -0.08 -12.55 0.48
CA ILE A 74 -1.34 -11.97 0.05
C ILE A 74 -1.63 -12.39 -1.40
N SER A 75 -2.79 -13.00 -1.60
CA SER A 75 -3.30 -13.32 -2.94
C SER A 75 -4.24 -12.21 -3.41
N GLY A 76 -3.97 -11.65 -4.59
CA GLY A 76 -4.78 -10.57 -5.14
C GLY A 76 -4.09 -9.85 -6.30
N ALA A 77 -4.82 -8.92 -6.90
CA ALA A 77 -4.32 -8.01 -7.92
C ALA A 77 -4.72 -6.58 -7.56
N PRO A 78 -3.87 -5.57 -7.85
CA PRO A 78 -4.21 -4.17 -7.59
C PRO A 78 -5.47 -3.74 -8.36
N PRO A 79 -6.29 -2.83 -7.82
CA PRO A 79 -6.08 -2.08 -6.58
C PRO A 79 -6.34 -2.91 -5.30
N VAL A 80 -5.42 -2.84 -4.34
CA VAL A 80 -5.53 -3.50 -3.01
C VAL A 80 -5.18 -2.50 -1.93
N ILE A 81 -5.93 -2.52 -0.82
CA ILE A 81 -5.59 -1.77 0.39
C ILE A 81 -4.88 -2.71 1.35
N VAL A 82 -3.70 -2.33 1.81
CA VAL A 82 -2.95 -3.06 2.83
C VAL A 82 -2.74 -2.17 4.05
N GLY A 83 -2.92 -2.74 5.24
CA GLY A 83 -2.37 -2.20 6.47
C GLY A 83 -0.94 -2.68 6.62
N VAL A 84 -0.03 -1.78 6.98
CA VAL A 84 1.38 -2.09 7.19
C VAL A 84 1.75 -1.66 8.60
N ASP A 85 2.20 -2.62 9.39
CA ASP A 85 2.71 -2.44 10.75
C ASP A 85 3.89 -3.39 10.99
N SER A 86 4.35 -3.51 12.24
CA SER A 86 5.50 -4.36 12.56
C SER A 86 5.24 -5.86 12.42
N GLU A 87 3.97 -6.29 12.32
CA GLU A 87 3.62 -7.69 12.06
C GLU A 87 3.65 -8.02 10.56
N GLY A 88 3.67 -7.00 9.70
CA GLY A 88 3.79 -7.12 8.26
C GLY A 88 2.58 -6.51 7.54
N TRP A 89 2.24 -7.10 6.40
CA TRP A 89 1.18 -6.58 5.54
C TRP A 89 -0.11 -7.36 5.74
N THR A 90 -1.22 -6.64 5.93
CA THR A 90 -2.55 -7.23 6.10
C THR A 90 -3.54 -6.63 5.10
N VAL A 91 -4.32 -7.46 4.41
CA VAL A 91 -5.33 -6.95 3.48
C VAL A 91 -6.45 -6.26 4.25
N ARG A 92 -6.85 -5.08 3.77
CA ARG A 92 -7.98 -4.32 4.30
C ARG A 92 -9.08 -4.20 3.24
N SER A 93 -10.30 -4.08 3.74
CA SER A 93 -11.46 -3.74 2.90
C SER A 93 -11.53 -2.22 2.71
N PRO A 94 -11.96 -1.74 1.52
CA PRO A 94 -12.19 -0.32 1.24
C PRO A 94 -13.36 0.28 2.03
#